data_AF-A0A7S3XW02-F1
#
_entry.id   AF-A0A7S3XW02-F1
#
_cell.length_a   1.000
_cell.length_b   1.000
_cell.length_c   1.000
_cell.angle_alpha   90.00
_cell.angle_beta   90.00
_cell.angle_gamma   90.00
#
_symmetry.space_group_name_H-M   'P 1'
#
loop_
_entity.id
_entity.type
_entity.pdbx_description
1 polymer ?
#
loop_
_entity_poly.entity_id
_entity_poly.type
_entity_poly.pdbx_seq_one_letter_code
_entity_poly.pdbx_strand_id
1 'polypeptide(L)'
;MNALYLGVLLFCLALQSASGFSLNAGGKSSALAPKNFALRQASDDNADSSIAAEMEKIQAQAKGRIENMVNDNKVMLFMKGTKIFPQCGFSNTAVQILRSLDVEFQTFDLYVDKEF
;
A
#
# COMPACT_ATOMS: atom_id res chain seq x y z
N MET A 1 -11.18 15.79 16.95
CA MET A 1 -9.90 15.44 16.28
C MET A 1 -10.09 14.70 14.96
N ASN A 2 -11.19 14.93 14.20
CA ASN A 2 -11.52 14.11 13.03
C ASN A 2 -11.69 14.92 11.72
N ALA A 3 -11.29 16.20 11.71
CA ALA A 3 -11.47 17.07 10.54
C ALA A 3 -10.30 17.03 9.54
N LEU A 4 -9.07 16.71 10.00
CA LEU A 4 -7.90 16.66 9.11
C LEU A 4 -7.90 15.45 8.17
N TYR A 5 -8.44 14.30 8.59
CA TYR A 5 -8.49 13.09 7.76
C TYR A 5 -9.40 13.28 6.54
N LEU A 6 -10.50 14.04 6.70
CA LEU A 6 -11.42 14.33 5.61
C LEU A 6 -10.79 15.26 4.56
N GLY A 7 -9.94 16.20 4.98
CA GLY A 7 -9.26 17.13 4.07
C GLY A 7 -8.20 16.45 3.19
N VAL A 8 -7.40 15.54 3.76
CA VAL A 8 -6.35 14.82 3.00
C VAL A 8 -6.95 13.76 2.06
N LEU A 9 -8.02 13.08 2.49
CA LEU A 9 -8.73 12.12 1.64
C LEU A 9 -9.44 12.81 0.47
N LEU A 10 -9.99 14.01 0.69
CA LEU A 10 -10.64 14.81 -0.35
C LEU A 10 -9.65 15.32 -1.41
N PHE A 11 -8.40 15.63 -1.01
CA PHE A 11 -7.35 16.01 -1.95
C PHE A 11 -6.91 14.84 -2.84
N CYS A 12 -6.83 13.62 -2.27
CA CYS A 12 -6.44 12.43 -3.03
C CYS A 12 -7.50 11.99 -4.06
N LEU A 13 -8.81 12.13 -3.76
CA LEU A 13 -9.87 11.89 -4.75
C LEU A 13 -9.93 12.97 -5.83
N ALA A 14 -9.61 14.23 -5.50
CA ALA A 14 -9.63 15.34 -6.46
C ALA A 14 -8.48 15.28 -7.48
N LEU A 15 -7.34 14.64 -7.16
CA LEU A 15 -6.23 14.45 -8.10
C LEU A 15 -6.46 13.31 -9.11
N GLN A 16 -7.44 12.44 -8.88
CA GLN A 16 -7.76 11.35 -9.82
C GLN A 16 -8.62 11.82 -11.01
N SER A 17 -9.29 12.96 -10.92
CA SER A 17 -10.22 13.46 -11.94
C SER A 17 -9.66 14.58 -12.83
N ALA A 18 -8.49 15.12 -12.50
CA ALA A 18 -7.92 16.27 -13.21
C ALA A 18 -6.50 15.97 -13.73
N SER A 19 -6.38 15.02 -14.66
CA SER A 19 -5.49 15.09 -15.84
C SER A 19 -5.31 13.70 -16.43
N GLY A 20 -5.49 13.59 -17.75
CA GLY A 20 -5.16 12.37 -18.50
C GLY A 20 -3.67 12.07 -18.37
N PHE A 21 -3.32 11.17 -17.45
CA PHE A 21 -2.00 10.56 -17.36
C PHE A 21 -1.93 9.43 -18.39
N SER A 22 -1.48 9.76 -19.60
CA SER A 22 -1.21 8.78 -20.65
C SER A 22 -0.03 7.90 -20.22
N LEU A 23 -0.31 6.65 -19.87
CA LEU A 23 0.67 5.58 -19.71
C LEU A 23 1.31 5.31 -21.08
N ASN A 24 2.55 5.78 -21.30
CA ASN A 24 3.37 5.21 -22.36
C ASN A 24 3.92 3.86 -21.89
N ALA A 25 3.15 2.82 -22.16
CA ALA A 25 3.58 1.43 -22.15
C ALA A 25 4.19 1.08 -23.51
N GLY A 26 5.47 0.73 -23.57
CA GLY A 26 6.11 0.33 -24.83
C GLY A 26 7.46 -0.37 -24.66
N GLY A 27 7.45 -1.71 -24.76
CA GLY A 27 8.64 -2.57 -24.87
C GLY A 27 8.39 -4.00 -24.37
N LYS A 28 7.45 -4.76 -24.97
CA LYS A 28 7.66 -5.84 -25.97
C LYS A 28 8.44 -7.07 -25.47
N SER A 29 7.71 -8.20 -25.37
CA SER A 29 8.06 -9.62 -25.63
C SER A 29 7.41 -10.48 -24.54
N SER A 30 6.73 -11.59 -24.79
CA SER A 30 6.25 -12.28 -25.97
C SER A 30 5.31 -13.38 -25.45
N ALA A 31 4.32 -13.72 -26.25
CA ALA A 31 3.30 -14.72 -25.95
C ALA A 31 3.86 -16.08 -25.50
N LEU A 32 3.26 -16.67 -24.46
CA LEU A 32 2.83 -18.06 -24.45
C LEU A 32 1.83 -18.31 -23.30
N ALA A 33 0.55 -18.48 -23.66
CA ALA A 33 -0.44 -19.07 -22.76
C ALA A 33 -0.28 -20.60 -22.77
N PRO A 34 -0.41 -21.31 -21.64
CA PRO A 34 -0.93 -22.66 -21.67
C PRO A 34 -2.46 -22.62 -21.52
N LYS A 35 -3.10 -23.22 -22.51
CA LYS A 35 -4.52 -23.56 -22.54
C LYS A 35 -4.78 -24.67 -21.51
N ASN A 36 -5.86 -24.51 -20.76
CA ASN A 36 -6.65 -25.56 -20.10
C ASN A 36 -5.97 -26.43 -19.03
N PHE A 37 -6.40 -26.27 -17.79
CA PHE A 37 -6.50 -27.39 -16.84
C PHE A 37 -7.88 -27.35 -16.19
N ALA A 38 -8.85 -28.01 -16.83
CA ALA A 38 -10.18 -28.19 -16.27
C ALA A 38 -10.22 -29.50 -15.47
N LEU A 39 -10.72 -29.39 -14.22
CA LEU A 39 -11.41 -30.40 -13.39
C LEU A 39 -10.52 -31.59 -12.92
N ARG A 40 -10.55 -32.05 -11.66
CA ARG A 40 -11.75 -32.51 -10.95
C ARG A 40 -11.41 -32.99 -9.52
N GLN A 41 -12.35 -32.73 -8.59
CA GLN A 41 -12.67 -33.45 -7.34
C GLN A 41 -11.62 -33.39 -6.21
N ALA A 42 -11.89 -32.84 -5.03
CA ALA A 42 -12.99 -33.01 -4.06
C ALA A 42 -12.35 -33.59 -2.79
N SER A 43 -12.75 -33.05 -1.64
CA SER A 43 -12.47 -33.51 -0.28
C SER A 43 -10.99 -33.67 0.10
N ASP A 44 -10.48 -32.67 0.81
CA ASP A 44 -9.88 -32.91 2.13
C ASP A 44 -10.41 -31.82 3.06
N ASP A 45 -11.57 -32.09 3.69
CA ASP A 45 -12.24 -31.21 4.66
C ASP A 45 -11.49 -31.16 6.02
N ASN A 46 -10.15 -31.14 6.02
CA ASN A 46 -9.35 -31.22 7.26
C ASN A 46 -7.99 -30.50 7.23
N ALA A 47 -7.83 -29.48 6.38
CA ALA A 47 -6.60 -28.70 6.29
C ALA A 47 -6.86 -27.17 6.26
N ASP A 48 -7.74 -26.66 7.12
CA ASP A 48 -8.15 -25.24 7.01
C ASP A 48 -8.74 -24.64 8.31
N SER A 49 -7.94 -24.60 9.38
CA SER A 49 -8.29 -23.83 10.60
C SER A 49 -7.10 -23.15 11.25
N SER A 50 -5.91 -23.75 11.16
CA SER A 50 -4.68 -23.17 11.71
C SER A 50 -4.17 -21.98 10.90
N ILE A 51 -4.20 -22.06 9.56
CA ILE A 51 -3.70 -20.97 8.69
C ILE A 51 -4.63 -19.74 8.78
N ALA A 52 -5.95 -19.94 8.81
CA ALA A 52 -6.90 -18.84 8.97
C ALA A 52 -6.73 -18.12 10.31
N ALA A 53 -6.56 -18.86 11.41
CA ALA A 53 -6.30 -18.28 12.73
C ALA A 53 -4.94 -17.55 12.81
N GLU A 54 -3.93 -18.06 12.09
CA GLU A 54 -2.61 -17.44 12.03
C GLU A 54 -2.62 -16.16 11.18
N MET A 55 -3.36 -16.15 10.06
CA MET A 55 -3.58 -14.95 9.24
C MET A 55 -4.38 -13.87 9.99
N GLU A 56 -5.42 -14.26 10.74
CA GLU A 56 -6.18 -13.34 11.58
C GLU A 56 -5.26 -12.67 12.63
N LYS A 57 -4.37 -13.46 13.24
CA LYS A 57 -3.41 -12.95 14.22
C LYS A 57 -2.40 -11.98 13.59
N ILE A 58 -1.88 -12.28 12.40
CA ILE A 58 -0.97 -11.39 11.66
C ILE A 58 -1.69 -10.08 11.31
N GLN A 59 -2.92 -10.16 10.80
CA GLN A 59 -3.70 -8.98 10.45
C GLN A 59 -4.03 -8.11 11.68
N ALA A 60 -4.37 -8.74 12.82
CA ALA A 60 -4.62 -8.04 14.07
C ALA A 60 -3.35 -7.34 14.59
N GLN A 61 -2.20 -8.00 14.53
CA GLN A 61 -0.91 -7.42 14.93
C GLN A 61 -0.52 -6.25 14.00
N ALA A 62 -0.61 -6.43 12.68
CA ALA A 62 -0.31 -5.40 11.71
C ALA A 62 -1.21 -4.17 11.90
N LYS A 63 -2.51 -4.39 12.12
CA LYS A 63 -3.47 -3.33 12.39
C LYS A 63 -3.11 -2.55 13.66
N GLY A 64 -2.87 -3.23 14.78
CA GLY A 64 -2.50 -2.56 16.04
C GLY A 64 -1.21 -1.74 15.89
N ARG A 65 -0.26 -2.23 15.11
CA ARG A 65 0.98 -1.49 14.82
C ARG A 65 0.75 -0.25 13.95
N ILE A 66 -0.07 -0.35 12.90
CA ILE A 66 -0.45 0.81 12.07
C ILE A 66 -1.17 1.84 12.93
N GLU A 67 -2.11 1.42 13.77
CA GLU A 67 -2.85 2.32 14.67
C GLU A 67 -1.91 3.09 15.59
N ASN A 68 -0.94 2.43 16.21
CA ASN A 68 0.06 3.10 17.04
C ASN A 68 0.86 4.14 16.23
N MET A 69 1.37 3.76 15.05
CA MET A 69 2.14 4.69 14.20
C MET A 69 1.33 5.92 13.78
N VAL A 70 0.05 5.76 13.47
CA VAL A 70 -0.83 6.87 13.08
C VAL A 70 -1.21 7.74 14.29
N ASN A 71 -1.37 7.14 15.48
CA ASN A 71 -1.70 7.89 16.69
C ASN A 71 -0.50 8.67 17.24
N ASP A 72 0.71 8.12 17.15
CA ASP A 72 1.93 8.74 17.68
C ASP A 72 2.44 9.89 16.81
N ASN A 73 2.04 9.94 15.53
CA ASN A 73 2.56 10.89 14.55
C ASN A 73 1.45 11.73 13.95
N LYS A 74 1.58 13.06 14.03
CA LYS A 74 0.61 14.01 13.44
C LYS A 74 0.40 13.79 11.94
N VAL A 75 1.47 13.45 11.23
CA VAL A 75 1.46 13.11 9.80
C VAL A 75 2.37 11.93 9.57
N MET A 76 1.78 10.83 9.09
CA MET A 76 2.48 9.57 8.82
C MET A 76 2.34 9.20 7.34
N LEU A 77 3.47 9.03 6.65
CA LEU A 77 3.51 8.64 5.24
C LEU A 77 4.04 7.21 5.10
N PHE A 78 3.18 6.31 4.62
CA PHE A 78 3.59 4.96 4.22
C PHE A 78 4.02 5.00 2.75
N MET A 79 5.27 4.63 2.46
CA MET A 79 5.84 4.81 1.14
C MET A 79 6.83 3.69 0.77
N LYS A 80 7.22 3.65 -0.50
CA LYS A 80 8.28 2.76 -1.01
C LYS A 80 9.62 3.48 -0.91
N GLY A 81 10.55 2.95 -0.13
CA GLY A 81 11.80 3.63 0.20
C GLY A 81 11.65 4.61 1.35
N THR A 82 12.60 5.54 1.48
CA THR A 82 12.63 6.52 2.56
C THR A 82 12.43 7.94 2.05
N LYS A 83 12.15 8.91 2.93
CA LYS A 83 12.11 10.33 2.53
C LYS A 83 13.41 10.85 1.90
N ILE A 84 14.55 10.21 2.18
CA ILE A 84 15.86 10.56 1.59
C ILE A 84 16.03 9.86 0.24
N PHE A 85 15.61 8.59 0.15
CA PHE A 85 15.74 7.74 -1.03
C PHE A 85 14.39 7.09 -1.41
N PRO A 86 13.47 7.83 -2.06
CA PRO A 86 12.20 7.28 -2.51
C PRO A 86 12.42 6.33 -3.69
N GLN A 87 11.77 5.15 -3.65
CA GLN A 87 11.95 4.09 -4.65
C GLN A 87 10.82 4.00 -5.68
N CYS A 88 9.87 4.94 -5.65
CA CYS A 88 8.74 5.02 -6.57
C CYS A 88 8.38 6.47 -6.87
N GLY A 89 7.97 6.78 -8.11
CA GLY A 89 7.58 8.14 -8.53
C GLY A 89 6.48 8.76 -7.65
N PHE A 90 5.46 7.98 -7.30
CA PHE A 90 4.39 8.42 -6.40
C PHE A 90 4.91 8.77 -5.01
N SER A 91 5.79 7.94 -4.45
CA SER A 91 6.42 8.17 -3.16
C SER A 91 7.32 9.42 -3.17
N ASN A 92 8.04 9.67 -4.26
CA ASN A 92 8.84 10.88 -4.43
C ASN A 92 7.95 12.14 -4.47
N THR A 93 6.86 12.11 -5.24
CA THR A 93 5.91 13.23 -5.33
C THR A 93 5.28 13.54 -3.97
N ALA A 94 4.86 12.53 -3.22
CA ALA A 94 4.28 12.73 -1.88
C ALA A 94 5.27 13.42 -0.92
N VAL A 95 6.54 12.98 -0.91
CA VAL A 95 7.60 13.61 -0.11
C VAL A 95 7.84 15.07 -0.53
N GLN A 96 7.85 15.37 -1.83
CA GLN A 96 8.04 16.73 -2.33
C GLN A 96 6.90 17.66 -1.92
N ILE A 97 5.65 17.20 -2.02
CA ILE A 97 4.49 17.99 -1.59
C ILE A 97 4.58 18.31 -0.09
N LEU A 98 4.81 17.30 0.76
CA LEU A 98 4.88 17.52 2.20
C LEU A 98 6.03 18.46 2.61
N ARG A 99 7.19 18.36 1.93
CA ARG A 99 8.30 19.31 2.10
C ARG A 99 7.96 20.72 1.65
N SER A 100 7.27 20.88 0.52
CA SER A 100 6.88 22.19 0.00
C SER A 100 5.88 22.92 0.90
N LEU A 101 5.10 22.17 1.68
CA LEU A 101 4.17 22.69 2.67
C LEU A 101 4.84 22.95 4.04
N ASP A 102 6.14 22.68 4.17
CA ASP A 102 6.91 22.78 5.42
C ASP A 102 6.25 22.02 6.60
N VAL A 103 5.64 20.87 6.28
CA VAL A 103 5.00 20.02 7.28
C VAL A 103 6.01 18.99 7.77
N GLU A 104 6.14 18.86 9.09
CA GLU A 104 6.90 17.75 9.67
C GLU A 104 6.10 16.45 9.55
N PHE A 105 6.73 15.41 9.00
CA PHE A 105 6.11 14.09 8.84
C PHE A 105 7.11 12.97 9.09
N GLN A 106 6.57 11.84 9.56
CA GLN A 106 7.30 10.58 9.65
C GLN A 106 6.99 9.68 8.46
N THR A 107 7.93 8.78 8.16
CA THR A 107 7.81 7.84 7.05
C THR A 107 8.01 6.41 7.50
N PHE A 108 7.24 5.50 6.94
CA PHE A 108 7.47 4.05 7.05
C PHE A 108 7.72 3.47 5.66
N ASP A 109 8.83 2.74 5.53
CA ASP A 109 9.20 2.05 4.29
C ASP A 109 8.60 0.65 4.28
N LEU A 110 7.72 0.40 3.31
CA LEU A 110 7.03 -0.88 3.15
C LEU A 110 7.97 -2.07 2.86
N TYR A 111 9.24 -1.84 2.50
CA TYR A 111 10.18 -2.91 2.21
C TYR A 111 11.04 -3.35 3.40
N VAL A 112 11.10 -2.52 4.45
CA VAL A 112 11.98 -2.79 5.60
C VAL A 112 11.39 -3.89 6.48
N ASP A 113 10.07 -4.01 6.50
CA ASP A 113 9.37 -4.93 7.37
C ASP A 113 8.67 -6.03 6.58
N LYS A 114 9.02 -7.28 6.91
CA LYS A 114 8.48 -8.48 6.25
C LYS A 114 7.22 -9.02 6.93
N GLU A 115 6.81 -8.42 8.04
CA GLU A 115 5.57 -8.75 8.72
C GLU A 115 4.35 -8.02 8.10
N PHE A 116 4.59 -7.16 7.11
CA PHE A 116 3.59 -6.45 6.31
C PHE A 116 3.40 -7.06 4.92
#